data_AF-A0A925RQ73-F1
#
_entry.id   AF-A0A925RQ73-F1
#
_cell.length_a   1.000
_cell.length_b   1.000
_cell.length_c   1.000
_cell.angle_alpha   90.00
_cell.angle_beta   90.00
_cell.angle_gamma   90.00
#
_symmetry.space_group_name_H-M   'P 1'
#
loop_
_entity.id
_entity.type
_entity.pdbx_description
1 polymer ?
#
loop_
_entity_poly.entity_id
_entity_poly.type
_entity_poly.pdbx_seq_one_letter_code
_entity_poly.pdbx_strand_id
1 'polypeptide(L)'
;PAWTEALLPAAEIAASQRKLRFTPEARLLHDLQTACVVADREVKVVDVASWAFSLGKRPIVRPLPATREVRVAKHLHAAAEKIAECTLATVAAQDRLAAAIRDIVERGDTHVRVMLRPKIEAALDSVDLHPHNLPERVAEKKLVDELLDQAVAAGQLSIGNLRDAISHNDLKMPDLDRRDVRSGDELLRCDLALSRSLDGVYRRGEVYLRFLQRISSVLFGTPLGRLLSLYLILPFLGSYTVLEGAYHMIVIVVDRIGLANPLHAAPPPIQGDTASALTWVRSVHDHSVHRWLEIATPTTIALGAAFLFLLLHVTLFRRAVVLVLRVIGRVLRFVLITIPLAVLRRPLVLRLLDSRFSRWVIQPAIPAAIAWLFMHGVLSWVVAGVVFLVFAFGLNSRLGRRAQELLADAIVRGGRQLTSRIFPAMVRWILQLFSRLIERLNRGLYRVDEWLRFRTGQNPLILVIKGVLGTVWSVIAYFLRLYINLFIEPEVNPIKHFPVVTVAAKIILPFSEPMISAISGPASQLMGRTLGVSFAAFTVIVIPGLAGFLV
;
A
#
# COMPACT_ATOMS: atom_id res chain seq x y z
N PRO A 1 -12.78 -44.72 -6.73
CA PRO A 1 -11.92 -45.90 -6.47
C PRO A 1 -10.43 -45.56 -6.27
N ALA A 2 -9.84 -44.69 -7.10
CA ALA A 2 -8.40 -44.34 -7.02
C ALA A 2 -7.97 -43.52 -5.78
N TRP A 3 -8.90 -42.81 -5.13
CA TRP A 3 -8.56 -41.94 -3.98
C TRP A 3 -8.15 -42.74 -2.74
N THR A 4 -8.71 -43.94 -2.54
CA THR A 4 -8.40 -44.79 -1.38
C THR A 4 -6.95 -45.25 -1.44
N GLU A 5 -6.50 -45.72 -2.60
CA GLU A 5 -5.09 -46.13 -2.81
C GLU A 5 -4.12 -44.96 -2.66
N ALA A 6 -4.54 -43.74 -2.99
CA ALA A 6 -3.72 -42.54 -2.84
C ALA A 6 -3.63 -42.04 -1.38
N LEU A 7 -4.72 -42.13 -0.60
CA LEU A 7 -4.78 -41.63 0.78
C LEU A 7 -4.36 -42.67 1.83
N LEU A 8 -4.52 -43.96 1.55
CA LEU A 8 -4.27 -45.04 2.52
C LEU A 8 -2.84 -45.04 3.08
N PRO A 9 -1.76 -44.86 2.27
CA PRO A 9 -0.41 -44.80 2.80
C PRO A 9 -0.19 -43.64 3.79
N ALA A 10 -0.80 -42.48 3.51
CA ALA A 10 -0.75 -41.33 4.43
C ALA A 10 -1.52 -41.62 5.73
N ALA A 11 -2.65 -42.33 5.64
CA ALA A 11 -3.45 -42.72 6.80
C ALA A 11 -2.73 -43.75 7.68
N GLU A 12 -2.05 -44.73 7.10
CA GLU A 12 -1.26 -45.74 7.82
C GLU A 12 -0.10 -45.08 8.59
N ILE A 13 0.62 -44.16 7.95
CA ILE A 13 1.69 -43.39 8.59
C ILE A 13 1.12 -42.54 9.74
N ALA A 14 0.02 -41.84 9.51
CA ALA A 14 -0.64 -41.04 10.54
C ALA A 14 -1.11 -41.91 11.73
N ALA A 15 -1.61 -43.12 11.47
CA ALA A 15 -2.07 -44.05 12.50
C ALA A 15 -0.92 -44.66 13.32
N SER A 16 0.25 -44.88 12.71
CA SER A 16 1.44 -45.39 13.38
C SER A 16 2.07 -44.39 14.37
N GLN A 17 1.72 -43.11 14.26
CA GLN A 17 2.29 -42.03 15.05
C GLN A 17 1.61 -41.88 16.42
N ARG A 18 2.42 -41.77 17.47
CA ARG A 18 1.95 -41.68 18.87
C ARG A 18 1.15 -40.40 19.17
N LYS A 19 1.26 -39.35 18.34
CA LYS A 19 0.54 -38.07 18.48
C LYS A 19 0.10 -37.53 17.11
N LEU A 20 -1.20 -37.57 16.83
CA LEU A 20 -1.80 -37.11 15.56
C LEU A 20 -1.70 -35.60 15.30
N ARG A 21 -1.58 -34.74 16.32
CA ARG A 21 -1.72 -33.28 16.18
C ARG A 21 -0.55 -32.56 15.49
N PHE A 22 0.54 -33.25 15.18
CA PHE A 22 1.78 -32.62 14.70
C PHE A 22 2.31 -33.16 13.37
N THR A 23 1.75 -34.24 12.82
CA THR A 23 2.26 -34.83 11.58
C THR A 23 1.60 -34.18 10.35
N PRO A 24 2.36 -33.92 9.27
CA PRO A 24 1.83 -33.38 8.02
C PRO A 24 0.70 -34.23 7.44
N GLU A 25 0.83 -35.56 7.50
CA GLU A 25 -0.15 -36.53 6.98
C GLU A 25 -1.48 -36.44 7.72
N ALA A 26 -1.44 -36.40 9.07
CA ALA A 26 -2.65 -36.29 9.87
C ALA A 26 -3.34 -34.93 9.68
N ARG A 27 -2.56 -33.85 9.52
CA ARG A 27 -3.10 -32.52 9.23
C ARG A 27 -3.75 -32.44 7.86
N LEU A 28 -3.12 -33.02 6.83
CA LEU A 28 -3.68 -33.12 5.48
C LEU A 28 -5.00 -33.89 5.51
N LEU A 29 -5.04 -35.06 6.15
CA LEU A 29 -6.27 -35.86 6.28
C LEU A 29 -7.34 -35.13 7.10
N HIS A 30 -6.94 -34.39 8.13
CA HIS A 30 -7.85 -33.57 8.92
C HIS A 30 -8.48 -32.44 8.10
N ASP A 31 -7.75 -31.81 7.18
CA ASP A 31 -8.31 -30.78 6.30
C ASP A 31 -9.29 -31.37 5.29
N LEU A 32 -9.00 -32.54 4.72
CA LEU A 32 -9.94 -33.26 3.85
C LEU A 32 -11.21 -33.66 4.61
N GLN A 33 -11.07 -34.21 5.82
CA GLN A 33 -12.21 -34.53 6.67
C GLN A 33 -13.02 -33.27 7.01
N THR A 34 -12.33 -32.16 7.29
CA THR A 34 -12.97 -30.87 7.57
C THR A 34 -13.72 -30.36 6.35
N ALA A 35 -13.19 -30.53 5.14
CA ALA A 35 -13.88 -30.19 3.89
C ALA A 35 -15.20 -30.97 3.77
N CYS A 36 -15.21 -32.27 4.05
CA CYS A 36 -16.44 -33.09 4.07
C CYS A 36 -17.43 -32.62 5.13
N VAL A 37 -16.96 -32.33 6.36
CA VAL A 37 -17.82 -31.83 7.44
C VAL A 37 -18.41 -30.45 7.13
N VAL A 38 -17.63 -29.59 6.47
CA VAL A 38 -18.09 -28.25 6.03
C VAL A 38 -19.08 -28.37 4.87
N ALA A 39 -18.91 -29.34 3.97
CA ALA A 39 -19.89 -29.63 2.94
C ALA A 39 -21.22 -30.07 3.55
N ASP A 40 -21.20 -30.86 4.62
CA ASP A 40 -22.43 -31.38 5.24
C ASP A 40 -23.15 -30.36 6.14
N ARG A 41 -22.42 -29.48 6.82
CA ARG A 41 -22.99 -28.57 7.83
C ARG A 41 -23.28 -27.17 7.29
N GLU A 42 -24.55 -26.79 7.33
CA GLU A 42 -24.95 -25.40 7.08
C GLU A 42 -24.39 -24.44 8.15
N VAL A 43 -23.89 -23.31 7.67
CA VAL A 43 -23.40 -22.20 8.51
C VAL A 43 -24.51 -21.17 8.67
N LYS A 44 -24.71 -20.70 9.90
CA LYS A 44 -25.66 -19.62 10.20
C LYS A 44 -24.93 -18.45 10.86
N VAL A 45 -25.43 -17.24 10.62
CA VAL A 45 -24.96 -16.03 11.27
C VAL A 45 -26.09 -15.43 12.10
N VAL A 46 -25.71 -14.91 13.28
CA VAL A 46 -26.58 -14.09 14.13
C VAL A 46 -26.35 -12.63 13.74
N ASP A 47 -27.33 -12.01 13.08
CA ASP A 47 -27.25 -10.64 12.58
C ASP A 47 -28.26 -9.73 13.31
N VAL A 48 -27.87 -9.34 14.52
CA VAL A 48 -28.68 -8.48 15.41
C VAL A 48 -28.87 -7.08 14.80
N ALA A 49 -27.84 -6.56 14.14
CA ALA A 49 -27.87 -5.24 13.52
C ALA A 49 -28.87 -5.20 12.36
N SER A 50 -28.78 -6.14 11.42
CA SER A 50 -29.72 -6.20 10.29
C SER A 50 -31.15 -6.44 10.75
N TRP A 51 -31.37 -7.28 11.77
CA TRP A 51 -32.69 -7.47 12.36
C TRP A 51 -33.25 -6.15 12.90
N ALA A 52 -32.48 -5.43 13.71
CA ALA A 52 -32.88 -4.14 14.30
C ALA A 52 -33.18 -3.09 13.22
N PHE A 53 -32.27 -2.90 12.25
CA PHE A 53 -32.47 -1.95 11.15
C PHE A 53 -33.62 -2.34 10.20
N SER A 54 -33.94 -3.62 10.11
CA SER A 54 -35.09 -4.10 9.33
C SER A 54 -36.42 -4.00 10.06
N LEU A 55 -36.44 -3.51 11.31
CA LEU A 55 -37.60 -3.50 12.20
C LEU A 55 -38.25 -4.89 12.30
N GLY A 56 -37.41 -5.93 12.44
CA GLY A 56 -37.86 -7.32 12.58
C GLY A 56 -38.27 -8.03 11.28
N LYS A 57 -38.18 -7.39 10.11
CA LYS A 57 -38.51 -8.01 8.82
C LYS A 57 -37.51 -9.07 8.37
N ARG A 58 -36.27 -9.04 8.88
CA ARG A 58 -35.23 -10.03 8.59
C ARG A 58 -34.98 -10.91 9.80
N PRO A 59 -34.83 -12.23 9.64
CA PRO A 59 -34.58 -13.12 10.78
C PRO A 59 -33.21 -12.81 11.43
N ILE A 60 -33.15 -12.90 12.75
CA ILE A 60 -31.91 -12.73 13.53
C ILE A 60 -30.87 -13.79 13.13
N VAL A 61 -31.31 -15.02 12.87
CA VAL A 61 -30.44 -16.12 12.44
C VAL A 61 -30.68 -16.41 10.96
N ARG A 62 -29.66 -16.21 10.13
CA ARG A 62 -29.74 -16.46 8.67
C ARG A 62 -28.72 -17.49 8.19
N PRO A 63 -29.08 -18.40 7.28
CA PRO A 63 -28.13 -19.32 6.65
C PRO A 63 -27.25 -18.59 5.64
N LEU A 64 -26.01 -19.07 5.44
CA LEU A 64 -25.05 -18.52 4.47
C LEU A 64 -24.69 -19.56 3.39
N PRO A 65 -25.62 -19.87 2.47
CA PRO A 65 -25.46 -20.99 1.54
C PRO A 65 -24.29 -20.81 0.57
N ALA A 66 -24.01 -19.58 0.14
CA ALA A 66 -22.93 -19.28 -0.81
C ALA A 66 -21.53 -19.58 -0.23
N THR A 67 -21.38 -19.63 1.10
CA THR A 67 -20.08 -19.83 1.75
C THR A 67 -19.60 -21.27 1.72
N ARG A 68 -20.50 -22.25 1.50
CA ARG A 68 -20.16 -23.66 1.54
C ARG A 68 -19.04 -24.00 0.56
N GLU A 69 -19.24 -23.68 -0.72
CA GLU A 69 -18.31 -24.08 -1.79
C GLU A 69 -16.93 -23.46 -1.61
N VAL A 70 -16.88 -22.17 -1.27
CA VAL A 70 -15.64 -21.44 -1.03
C VAL A 70 -14.88 -22.01 0.18
N ARG A 71 -15.59 -22.39 1.25
CA ARG A 71 -14.94 -22.98 2.44
C ARG A 71 -14.45 -24.39 2.19
N VAL A 72 -15.18 -25.19 1.41
CA VAL A 72 -14.71 -26.50 0.95
C VAL A 72 -13.40 -26.32 0.17
N ALA A 73 -13.40 -25.47 -0.87
CA ALA A 73 -12.20 -25.17 -1.66
C ALA A 73 -11.03 -24.73 -0.78
N LYS A 74 -11.24 -23.81 0.18
CA LYS A 74 -10.21 -23.37 1.12
C LYS A 74 -9.56 -24.52 1.92
N HIS A 75 -10.36 -25.48 2.39
CA HIS A 75 -9.81 -26.65 3.10
C HIS A 75 -9.08 -27.62 2.15
N LEU A 76 -9.51 -27.74 0.90
CA LEU A 76 -8.80 -28.52 -0.12
C LEU A 76 -7.44 -27.90 -0.46
N HIS A 77 -7.38 -26.57 -0.65
CA HIS A 77 -6.12 -25.84 -0.84
C HIS A 77 -5.19 -25.98 0.36
N ALA A 78 -5.73 -25.88 1.59
CA ALA A 78 -4.95 -26.09 2.81
C ALA A 78 -4.37 -27.51 2.90
N ALA A 79 -5.10 -28.53 2.42
CA ALA A 79 -4.59 -29.89 2.32
C ALA A 79 -3.46 -30.00 1.27
N ALA A 80 -3.59 -29.32 0.13
CA ALA A 80 -2.58 -29.31 -0.93
C ALA A 80 -1.26 -28.65 -0.51
N GLU A 81 -1.31 -27.58 0.28
CA GLU A 81 -0.11 -26.92 0.84
C GLU A 81 0.75 -27.88 1.67
N LYS A 82 0.17 -28.93 2.26
CA LYS A 82 0.85 -29.88 3.15
C LYS A 82 1.50 -31.05 2.41
N ILE A 83 1.23 -31.23 1.11
CA ILE A 83 1.78 -32.35 0.31
C ILE A 83 3.31 -32.37 0.36
N ALA A 84 3.94 -31.19 0.31
CA ALA A 84 5.40 -31.06 0.32
C ALA A 84 6.05 -31.49 1.65
N GLU A 85 5.30 -31.45 2.74
CA GLU A 85 5.76 -31.84 4.08
C GLU A 85 5.50 -33.32 4.38
N CYS A 86 4.63 -34.00 3.61
CA CYS A 86 4.32 -35.42 3.81
C CYS A 86 5.52 -36.31 3.45
N THR A 87 5.87 -37.21 4.36
CA THR A 87 6.97 -38.18 4.22
C THR A 87 6.41 -39.56 3.95
N LEU A 88 6.15 -39.87 2.68
CA LEU A 88 5.70 -41.20 2.26
C LEU A 88 6.89 -42.11 1.94
N ALA A 89 6.74 -43.42 2.16
CA ALA A 89 7.82 -44.40 2.01
C ALA A 89 8.34 -44.56 0.58
N THR A 90 7.54 -44.22 -0.44
CA THR A 90 7.92 -44.32 -1.85
C THR A 90 7.55 -43.05 -2.62
N VAL A 91 8.41 -42.67 -3.56
CA VAL A 91 8.17 -41.54 -4.47
C VAL A 91 6.87 -41.75 -5.25
N ALA A 92 6.61 -42.98 -5.73
CA ALA A 92 5.38 -43.32 -6.42
C ALA A 92 4.11 -43.17 -5.55
N ALA A 93 4.19 -43.38 -4.23
CA ALA A 93 3.07 -43.08 -3.33
C ALA A 93 2.89 -41.57 -3.15
N GLN A 94 3.99 -40.81 -3.06
CA GLN A 94 3.94 -39.35 -2.96
C GLN A 94 3.35 -38.70 -4.21
N ASP A 95 3.74 -39.17 -5.40
CA ASP A 95 3.18 -38.68 -6.66
C ASP A 95 1.70 -39.01 -6.80
N ARG A 96 1.26 -40.20 -6.39
CA ARG A 96 -0.16 -40.60 -6.39
C ARG A 96 -0.99 -39.76 -5.42
N LEU A 97 -0.50 -39.55 -4.20
CA LEU A 97 -1.14 -38.65 -3.24
C LEU A 97 -1.26 -37.25 -3.82
N ALA A 98 -0.16 -36.70 -4.35
CA ALA A 98 -0.13 -35.36 -4.90
C ALA A 98 -1.07 -35.19 -6.10
N ALA A 99 -1.12 -36.18 -7.00
CA ALA A 99 -2.05 -36.19 -8.13
C ALA A 99 -3.52 -36.23 -7.68
N ALA A 100 -3.85 -37.10 -6.72
CA ALA A 100 -5.21 -37.21 -6.20
C ALA A 100 -5.68 -35.91 -5.50
N ILE A 101 -4.82 -35.30 -4.68
CA ILE A 101 -5.17 -34.04 -4.01
C ILE A 101 -5.30 -32.89 -5.01
N ARG A 102 -4.41 -32.78 -5.99
CA ARG A 102 -4.51 -31.75 -7.04
C ARG A 102 -5.79 -31.89 -7.87
N ASP A 103 -6.18 -33.10 -8.26
CA ASP A 103 -7.44 -33.36 -8.96
C ASP A 103 -8.66 -32.97 -8.11
N ILE A 104 -8.64 -33.27 -6.80
CA ILE A 104 -9.72 -32.86 -5.89
C ILE A 104 -9.80 -31.32 -5.75
N VAL A 105 -8.66 -30.63 -5.66
CA VAL A 105 -8.60 -29.16 -5.61
C VAL A 105 -9.14 -28.55 -6.90
N GLU A 106 -8.71 -29.03 -8.07
CA GLU A 106 -9.15 -28.52 -9.37
C GLU A 106 -10.67 -28.69 -9.57
N ARG A 107 -11.23 -29.82 -9.12
CA ARG A 107 -12.68 -30.03 -9.09
C ARG A 107 -13.39 -29.08 -8.13
N GLY A 108 -12.81 -28.83 -6.96
CA GLY A 108 -13.32 -27.87 -5.99
C GLY A 108 -13.38 -26.45 -6.57
N ASP A 109 -12.30 -26.00 -7.21
CA ASP A 109 -12.21 -24.68 -7.84
C ASP A 109 -13.18 -24.55 -9.02
N THR A 110 -13.28 -25.59 -9.84
CA THR A 110 -14.26 -25.64 -10.94
C THR A 110 -15.69 -25.54 -10.41
N HIS A 111 -16.00 -26.24 -9.32
CA HIS A 111 -17.33 -26.20 -8.70
C HIS A 111 -17.66 -24.82 -8.14
N VAL A 112 -16.70 -24.15 -7.48
CA VAL A 112 -16.86 -22.74 -7.04
C VAL A 112 -17.18 -21.84 -8.23
N ARG A 113 -16.45 -21.98 -9.34
CA ARG A 113 -16.66 -21.19 -10.56
C ARG A 113 -18.05 -21.42 -11.14
N VAL A 114 -18.50 -22.67 -11.26
CA VAL A 114 -19.85 -23.01 -11.76
C VAL A 114 -20.95 -22.41 -10.88
N MET A 115 -20.78 -22.44 -9.55
CA MET A 115 -21.80 -21.98 -8.61
C MET A 115 -21.85 -20.46 -8.43
N LEU A 116 -20.71 -19.77 -8.53
CA LEU A 116 -20.61 -18.33 -8.26
C LEU A 116 -20.70 -17.47 -9.51
N ARG A 117 -20.21 -17.94 -10.67
CA ARG A 117 -20.25 -17.19 -11.95
C ARG A 117 -21.63 -16.60 -12.27
N PRO A 118 -22.72 -17.40 -12.34
CA PRO A 118 -24.02 -16.87 -12.73
C PRO A 118 -24.55 -15.82 -11.73
N LYS A 119 -24.12 -15.87 -10.46
CA LYS A 119 -24.52 -14.88 -9.44
C LYS A 119 -23.76 -13.57 -9.57
N ILE A 120 -22.53 -13.61 -10.08
CA ILE A 120 -21.73 -12.42 -10.36
C ILE A 120 -22.24 -11.76 -11.65
N GLU A 121 -22.41 -12.54 -12.72
CA GLU A 121 -22.95 -12.07 -14.01
C GLU A 121 -24.33 -11.42 -13.81
N ALA A 122 -25.27 -12.11 -13.14
CA ALA A 122 -26.58 -11.54 -12.85
C ALA A 122 -26.54 -10.28 -11.97
N ALA A 123 -25.52 -10.12 -11.12
CA ALA A 123 -25.36 -8.92 -10.31
C ALA A 123 -24.87 -7.73 -11.16
N LEU A 124 -23.92 -7.96 -12.08
CA LEU A 124 -23.46 -6.96 -13.04
C LEU A 124 -24.59 -6.52 -13.99
N ASP A 125 -25.35 -7.50 -14.50
CA ASP A 125 -26.52 -7.25 -15.35
C ASP A 125 -27.58 -6.40 -14.64
N SER A 126 -27.82 -6.64 -13.34
CA SER A 126 -28.85 -5.92 -12.57
C SER A 126 -28.55 -4.43 -12.33
N VAL A 127 -27.34 -3.97 -12.65
CA VAL A 127 -26.88 -2.60 -12.40
C VAL A 127 -26.39 -1.91 -13.67
N ASP A 128 -26.74 -2.44 -14.84
CA ASP A 128 -26.37 -1.90 -16.15
C ASP A 128 -24.86 -1.84 -16.39
N LEU A 129 -24.07 -2.68 -15.69
CA LEU A 129 -22.64 -2.88 -15.95
C LEU A 129 -22.43 -3.92 -17.05
N HIS A 130 -23.00 -3.65 -18.23
CA HIS A 130 -22.91 -4.55 -19.37
C HIS A 130 -22.01 -3.97 -20.48
N PRO A 131 -21.34 -4.82 -21.25
CA PRO A 131 -20.45 -4.40 -22.31
C PRO A 131 -21.20 -3.84 -23.53
N HIS A 132 -20.72 -2.72 -24.07
CA HIS A 132 -21.29 -2.08 -25.27
C HIS A 132 -20.56 -2.48 -26.56
N ASN A 133 -19.34 -3.02 -26.44
CA ASN A 133 -18.49 -3.38 -27.56
C ASN A 133 -17.73 -4.70 -27.30
N LEU A 134 -17.12 -5.26 -28.35
CA LEU A 134 -16.39 -6.53 -28.24
C LEU A 134 -15.24 -6.48 -27.20
N PRO A 135 -14.41 -5.43 -27.13
CA PRO A 135 -13.42 -5.28 -26.06
C PRO A 135 -14.03 -5.33 -24.66
N GLU A 136 -15.13 -4.63 -24.43
CA GLU A 136 -15.81 -4.64 -23.13
C GLU A 136 -16.39 -6.03 -22.80
N ARG A 137 -16.84 -6.81 -23.78
CA ARG A 137 -17.27 -8.21 -23.51
C ARG A 137 -16.11 -9.08 -23.01
N VAL A 138 -14.91 -8.84 -23.50
CA VAL A 138 -13.71 -9.54 -23.01
C VAL A 138 -13.34 -9.01 -21.62
N ALA A 139 -13.45 -7.71 -21.39
CA ALA A 139 -13.22 -7.09 -20.09
C ALA A 139 -14.16 -7.64 -19.01
N GLU A 140 -15.45 -7.75 -19.30
CA GLU A 140 -16.44 -8.31 -18.39
C GLU A 140 -16.11 -9.75 -18.03
N LYS A 141 -15.83 -10.61 -19.02
CA LYS A 141 -15.45 -12.01 -18.75
C LYS A 141 -14.21 -12.12 -17.89
N LYS A 142 -13.17 -11.31 -18.17
CA LYS A 142 -11.95 -11.27 -17.37
C LYS A 142 -12.19 -10.75 -15.95
N LEU A 143 -13.04 -9.74 -15.79
CA LEU A 143 -13.44 -9.24 -14.48
C LEU A 143 -14.11 -10.35 -13.67
N VAL A 144 -15.06 -11.07 -14.26
CA VAL A 144 -15.74 -12.20 -13.58
C VAL A 144 -14.72 -13.27 -13.19
N ASP A 145 -13.80 -13.61 -14.10
CA ASP A 145 -12.75 -14.60 -13.82
C ASP A 145 -11.79 -14.14 -12.69
N GLU A 146 -11.37 -12.88 -12.68
CA GLU A 146 -10.52 -12.30 -11.63
C GLU A 146 -11.22 -12.29 -10.26
N LEU A 147 -12.53 -12.02 -10.23
CA LEU A 147 -13.32 -12.14 -9.00
C LEU A 147 -13.46 -13.59 -8.54
N LEU A 148 -13.64 -14.54 -9.45
CA LEU A 148 -13.72 -15.96 -9.08
C LEU A 148 -12.37 -16.47 -8.55
N ASP A 149 -11.27 -16.09 -9.17
CA ASP A 149 -9.92 -16.42 -8.73
C ASP A 149 -9.65 -15.86 -7.32
N GLN A 150 -10.05 -14.61 -7.08
CA GLN A 150 -9.92 -14.00 -5.76
C GLN A 150 -10.85 -14.64 -4.72
N ALA A 151 -12.04 -15.10 -5.13
CA ALA A 151 -12.94 -15.84 -4.24
C ALA A 151 -12.35 -17.18 -3.80
N VAL A 152 -11.70 -17.91 -4.71
CA VAL A 152 -11.00 -19.16 -4.43
C VAL A 152 -9.77 -18.92 -3.56
N ALA A 153 -8.91 -17.98 -3.94
CA ALA A 153 -7.63 -17.73 -3.27
C ALA A 153 -7.79 -17.13 -1.87
N ALA A 154 -8.62 -16.09 -1.73
CA ALA A 154 -8.80 -15.37 -0.47
C ALA A 154 -9.95 -15.93 0.39
N GLY A 155 -10.87 -16.70 -0.20
CA GLY A 155 -12.06 -17.22 0.47
C GLY A 155 -13.15 -16.17 0.73
N GLN A 156 -12.98 -14.95 0.24
CA GLN A 156 -13.91 -13.83 0.39
C GLN A 156 -13.71 -12.79 -0.72
N LEU A 157 -14.76 -12.05 -1.02
CA LEU A 157 -14.74 -10.87 -1.89
C LEU A 157 -15.08 -9.62 -1.11
N SER A 158 -14.62 -8.46 -1.60
CA SER A 158 -14.94 -7.16 -1.01
C SER A 158 -15.12 -6.11 -2.10
N ILE A 159 -15.68 -4.95 -1.73
CA ILE A 159 -15.79 -3.80 -2.64
C ILE A 159 -14.44 -3.38 -3.24
N GLY A 160 -13.33 -3.55 -2.49
CA GLY A 160 -11.98 -3.28 -3.01
C GLY A 160 -11.66 -4.18 -4.18
N ASN A 161 -11.86 -5.49 -4.03
CA ASN A 161 -11.65 -6.47 -5.11
C ASN A 161 -12.52 -6.17 -6.33
N LEU A 162 -13.79 -5.79 -6.11
CA LEU A 162 -14.71 -5.41 -7.19
C LEU A 162 -14.21 -4.18 -7.95
N ARG A 163 -13.87 -3.11 -7.22
CA ARG A 163 -13.36 -1.86 -7.78
C ARG A 163 -12.07 -2.10 -8.56
N ASP A 164 -11.15 -2.86 -7.99
CA ASP A 164 -9.85 -3.12 -8.58
C ASP A 164 -9.99 -4.00 -9.85
N ALA A 165 -10.86 -5.01 -9.84
CA ALA A 165 -11.17 -5.81 -11.02
C ALA A 165 -11.83 -5.00 -12.14
N ILE A 166 -12.75 -4.08 -11.81
CA ILE A 166 -13.32 -3.13 -12.80
C ILE A 166 -12.21 -2.24 -13.38
N SER A 167 -11.34 -1.70 -12.51
CA SER A 167 -10.25 -0.82 -12.93
C SER A 167 -9.20 -1.53 -13.79
N HIS A 168 -8.87 -2.79 -13.51
CA HIS A 168 -7.90 -3.57 -14.30
C HIS A 168 -8.41 -3.93 -15.69
N ASN A 169 -9.71 -4.19 -15.80
CA ASN A 169 -10.31 -4.67 -17.04
C ASN A 169 -10.91 -3.54 -17.89
N ASP A 170 -10.90 -2.30 -17.41
CA ASP A 170 -11.32 -1.11 -18.16
C ASP A 170 -12.82 -1.10 -18.55
N LEU A 171 -13.66 -1.86 -17.84
CA LEU A 171 -15.11 -1.85 -18.05
C LEU A 171 -15.66 -0.46 -17.68
N LYS A 172 -16.23 0.25 -18.66
CA LYS A 172 -16.68 1.63 -18.48
C LYS A 172 -17.99 1.69 -17.71
N MET A 173 -18.04 2.60 -16.74
CA MET A 173 -19.26 2.94 -15.99
C MET A 173 -19.97 4.11 -16.70
N PRO A 174 -21.31 4.10 -16.77
CA PRO A 174 -22.06 5.20 -17.35
C PRO A 174 -21.99 6.47 -16.47
N ASP A 175 -22.35 7.62 -17.05
CA ASP A 175 -22.46 8.88 -16.31
C ASP A 175 -23.70 8.85 -15.38
N LEU A 176 -23.60 9.50 -14.21
CA LEU A 176 -24.67 9.51 -13.20
C LEU A 176 -25.80 10.47 -13.59
N ASP A 177 -27.03 9.99 -13.56
CA ASP A 177 -28.21 10.86 -13.61
C ASP A 177 -28.55 11.39 -12.20
N ARG A 178 -29.39 12.43 -12.13
CA ARG A 178 -29.83 13.07 -10.88
C ARG A 178 -30.51 12.09 -9.92
N ARG A 179 -31.13 11.03 -10.46
CA ARG A 179 -31.78 9.97 -9.67
C ARG A 179 -30.76 9.05 -9.01
N ASP A 180 -29.65 8.79 -9.70
CA ASP A 180 -28.61 7.86 -9.25
C ASP A 180 -27.72 8.45 -8.15
N VAL A 181 -27.64 9.78 -8.04
CA VAL A 181 -26.95 10.48 -6.95
C VAL A 181 -27.43 10.01 -5.57
N ARG A 182 -28.70 9.59 -5.44
CA ARG A 182 -29.26 9.08 -4.18
C ARG A 182 -28.89 7.62 -3.91
N SER A 183 -28.93 6.76 -4.93
CA SER A 183 -28.63 5.33 -4.82
C SER A 183 -27.14 5.01 -4.82
N GLY A 184 -26.30 5.90 -5.36
CA GLY A 184 -24.90 5.63 -5.65
C GLY A 184 -24.70 5.24 -7.12
N ASP A 185 -23.42 5.21 -7.52
CA ASP A 185 -22.98 4.73 -8.83
C ASP A 185 -23.19 3.22 -8.99
N GLU A 186 -22.91 2.72 -10.20
CA GLU A 186 -23.02 1.33 -10.58
C GLU A 186 -22.14 0.45 -9.70
N LEU A 187 -20.96 0.93 -9.29
CA LEU A 187 -20.11 0.23 -8.34
C LEU A 187 -20.80 0.01 -6.99
N LEU A 188 -21.42 1.03 -6.41
CA LEU A 188 -22.15 0.92 -5.15
C LEU A 188 -23.44 0.11 -5.26
N ARG A 189 -24.12 0.17 -6.41
CA ARG A 189 -25.28 -0.68 -6.71
C ARG A 189 -24.84 -2.14 -6.86
N CYS A 190 -23.73 -2.41 -7.54
CA CYS A 190 -23.15 -3.74 -7.70
C CYS A 190 -22.68 -4.31 -6.35
N ASP A 191 -22.05 -3.49 -5.52
CA ASP A 191 -21.67 -3.83 -4.14
C ASP A 191 -22.90 -4.30 -3.33
N LEU A 192 -24.04 -3.61 -3.49
CA LEU A 192 -25.30 -4.03 -2.87
C LEU A 192 -25.85 -5.32 -3.47
N ALA A 193 -25.84 -5.48 -4.80
CA ALA A 193 -26.33 -6.67 -5.48
C ALA A 193 -25.52 -7.92 -5.10
N LEU A 194 -24.18 -7.85 -5.16
CA LEU A 194 -23.28 -8.92 -4.76
C LEU A 194 -23.39 -9.25 -3.27
N SER A 195 -23.60 -8.25 -2.40
CA SER A 195 -23.82 -8.53 -0.98
C SER A 195 -25.06 -9.36 -0.68
N ARG A 196 -26.04 -9.35 -1.60
CA ARG A 196 -27.26 -10.14 -1.51
C ARG A 196 -27.11 -11.50 -2.21
N SER A 197 -26.52 -11.56 -3.40
CA SER A 197 -26.39 -12.80 -4.18
C SER A 197 -25.30 -13.73 -3.64
N LEU A 198 -24.23 -13.16 -3.08
CA LEU A 198 -23.06 -13.87 -2.55
C LEU A 198 -22.95 -13.73 -1.02
N ASP A 199 -24.08 -13.84 -0.32
CA ASP A 199 -24.12 -13.62 1.13
C ASP A 199 -23.12 -14.50 1.90
N GLY A 200 -22.26 -13.84 2.68
CA GLY A 200 -21.18 -14.46 3.46
C GLY A 200 -19.87 -14.70 2.71
N VAL A 201 -19.87 -14.68 1.37
CA VAL A 201 -18.66 -14.70 0.52
C VAL A 201 -18.26 -13.27 0.16
N TYR A 202 -19.21 -12.45 -0.28
CA TYR A 202 -18.98 -11.05 -0.59
C TYR A 202 -19.25 -10.16 0.63
N ARG A 203 -18.25 -9.39 1.03
CA ARG A 203 -18.35 -8.38 2.07
C ARG A 203 -18.66 -7.03 1.45
N ARG A 204 -19.83 -6.52 1.80
CA ARG A 204 -20.26 -5.18 1.42
C ARG A 204 -19.26 -4.11 1.89
N GLY A 205 -19.06 -3.08 1.08
CA GLY A 205 -18.24 -1.92 1.44
C GLY A 205 -18.67 -1.28 2.77
N GLU A 206 -17.67 -0.91 3.57
CA GLU A 206 -17.89 -0.21 4.84
C GLU A 206 -18.46 1.20 4.61
N VAL A 207 -19.04 1.83 5.64
CA VAL A 207 -19.68 3.14 5.52
C VAL A 207 -18.74 4.18 4.92
N TYR A 208 -17.50 4.27 5.40
CA TYR A 208 -16.53 5.24 4.87
C TYR A 208 -16.18 4.98 3.41
N LEU A 209 -15.94 3.74 2.99
CA LEU A 209 -15.63 3.40 1.60
C LEU A 209 -16.77 3.81 0.68
N ARG A 210 -18.01 3.52 1.07
CA ARG A 210 -19.19 3.87 0.28
C ARG A 210 -19.42 5.38 0.23
N PHE A 211 -19.15 6.07 1.33
CA PHE A 211 -19.25 7.53 1.39
C PHE A 211 -18.21 8.19 0.48
N LEU A 212 -16.95 7.77 0.56
CA LEU A 212 -15.88 8.29 -0.30
C LEU A 212 -16.14 7.96 -1.77
N GLN A 213 -16.57 6.74 -2.08
CA GLN A 213 -16.96 6.37 -3.44
C GLN A 213 -18.10 7.25 -3.95
N ARG A 214 -19.11 7.52 -3.12
CA ARG A 214 -20.24 8.39 -3.52
C ARG A 214 -19.81 9.84 -3.76
N ILE A 215 -18.87 10.37 -2.98
CA ILE A 215 -18.30 11.70 -3.24
C ILE A 215 -17.55 11.69 -4.58
N SER A 216 -16.70 10.68 -4.79
CA SER A 216 -15.94 10.51 -6.04
C SER A 216 -16.87 10.42 -7.25
N SER A 217 -17.93 9.61 -7.12
CA SER A 217 -18.91 9.42 -8.19
C SER A 217 -19.63 10.73 -8.52
N VAL A 218 -20.03 11.52 -7.53
CA VAL A 218 -20.61 12.86 -7.77
C VAL A 218 -19.61 13.81 -8.44
N LEU A 219 -18.36 13.83 -7.99
CA LEU A 219 -17.31 14.72 -8.53
C LEU A 219 -16.89 14.37 -9.95
N PHE A 220 -16.96 13.11 -10.38
CA PHE A 220 -16.49 12.68 -11.71
C PHE A 220 -17.60 12.27 -12.68
N GLY A 221 -18.68 11.69 -12.17
CA GLY A 221 -19.78 11.14 -12.96
C GLY A 221 -20.93 12.10 -13.22
N THR A 222 -20.96 13.29 -12.61
CA THR A 222 -21.94 14.34 -12.97
C THR A 222 -21.31 15.45 -13.82
N PRO A 223 -22.06 16.11 -14.73
CA PRO A 223 -21.51 17.21 -15.54
C PRO A 223 -21.01 18.39 -14.70
N LEU A 224 -21.75 18.76 -13.64
CA LEU A 224 -21.35 19.83 -12.73
C LEU A 224 -20.14 19.44 -11.89
N GLY A 225 -20.12 18.21 -11.36
CA GLY A 225 -18.95 17.68 -10.65
C GLY A 225 -17.72 17.70 -11.54
N ARG A 226 -17.82 17.21 -12.78
CA ARG A 226 -16.72 17.19 -13.75
C ARG A 226 -16.22 18.60 -14.09
N LEU A 227 -17.14 19.56 -14.24
CA LEU A 227 -16.79 20.96 -14.44
C LEU A 227 -16.04 21.52 -13.24
N LEU A 228 -16.53 21.33 -12.01
CA LEU A 228 -15.83 21.77 -10.80
C LEU A 228 -14.48 21.07 -10.65
N SER A 229 -14.42 19.76 -10.88
CA SER A 229 -13.22 18.95 -10.76
C SER A 229 -12.13 19.39 -11.74
N LEU A 230 -12.45 19.48 -13.04
CA LEU A 230 -11.47 19.80 -14.08
C LEU A 230 -11.06 21.29 -14.09
N TYR A 231 -11.99 22.20 -13.83
CA TYR A 231 -11.75 23.64 -14.02
C TYR A 231 -11.43 24.39 -12.72
N LEU A 232 -11.79 23.85 -11.56
CA LEU A 232 -11.58 24.51 -10.26
C LEU A 232 -10.71 23.66 -9.32
N ILE A 233 -11.16 22.47 -8.95
CA ILE A 233 -10.50 21.67 -7.91
C ILE A 233 -9.11 21.24 -8.37
N LEU A 234 -8.98 20.60 -9.53
CA LEU A 234 -7.72 20.02 -9.99
C LEU A 234 -6.64 21.08 -10.29
N PRO A 235 -6.93 22.23 -10.92
CA PRO A 235 -5.95 23.30 -11.08
C PRO A 235 -5.49 23.92 -9.75
N PHE A 236 -6.41 24.26 -8.85
CA PHE A 236 -6.06 24.90 -7.58
C PHE A 236 -5.38 23.94 -6.60
N LEU A 237 -5.99 22.77 -6.38
CA LEU A 237 -5.44 21.74 -5.50
C LEU A 237 -4.11 21.23 -6.05
N GLY A 238 -4.04 20.93 -7.35
CA GLY A 238 -2.80 20.50 -7.99
C GLY A 238 -1.68 21.54 -7.88
N SER A 239 -2.01 22.83 -8.05
CA SER A 239 -1.02 23.90 -7.92
C SER A 239 -0.50 23.99 -6.49
N TYR A 240 -1.39 23.97 -5.51
CA TYR A 240 -1.03 23.96 -4.10
C TYR A 240 -0.11 22.78 -3.78
N THR A 241 -0.50 21.55 -4.16
CA THR A 241 0.29 20.34 -3.91
C THR A 241 1.67 20.39 -4.56
N VAL A 242 1.78 20.90 -5.80
CA VAL A 242 3.06 21.01 -6.51
C VAL A 242 3.97 22.07 -5.86
N LEU A 243 3.43 23.24 -5.52
CA LEU A 243 4.21 24.33 -4.91
C LEU A 243 4.69 23.95 -3.51
N GLU A 244 3.80 23.41 -2.67
CA GLU A 244 4.15 22.98 -1.31
C GLU A 244 5.14 21.80 -1.34
N GLY A 245 4.90 20.83 -2.24
CA GLY A 245 5.81 19.71 -2.47
C GLY A 245 7.21 20.19 -2.90
N ALA A 246 7.29 21.14 -3.84
CA ALA A 246 8.56 21.71 -4.30
C ALA A 246 9.28 22.49 -3.19
N TYR A 247 8.56 23.31 -2.42
CA TYR A 247 9.13 24.01 -1.26
C TYR A 247 9.83 23.04 -0.31
N HIS A 248 9.21 21.90 0.01
CA HIS A 248 9.82 20.93 0.92
C HIS A 248 11.01 20.19 0.33
N MET A 249 10.97 19.87 -0.97
CA MET A 249 12.16 19.32 -1.63
C MET A 249 13.34 20.29 -1.54
N ILE A 250 13.09 21.60 -1.70
CA ILE A 250 14.14 22.63 -1.60
C ILE A 250 14.67 22.75 -0.18
N VAL A 251 13.79 22.82 0.83
CA VAL A 251 14.19 22.92 2.25
C VAL A 251 15.10 21.77 2.66
N ILE A 252 14.74 20.53 2.31
CA ILE A 252 15.56 19.33 2.63
C ILE A 252 16.94 19.42 1.97
N VAL A 253 17.03 19.93 0.75
CA VAL A 253 18.29 20.07 0.02
C VAL A 253 19.15 21.19 0.62
N VAL A 254 18.57 22.33 0.96
CA VAL A 254 19.28 23.49 1.56
C VAL A 254 19.84 23.15 2.93
N ASP A 255 19.04 22.49 3.78
CA ASP A 255 19.46 22.04 5.10
C ASP A 255 20.66 21.06 5.00
N ARG A 256 20.59 20.13 4.06
CA ARG A 256 21.64 19.11 3.88
C ARG A 256 22.94 19.65 3.27
N ILE A 257 22.89 20.76 2.54
CA ILE A 257 24.08 21.43 1.97
C ILE A 257 24.72 22.38 2.99
N GLY A 258 24.12 22.58 4.18
CA GLY A 258 24.69 23.41 5.24
C GLY A 258 24.67 24.91 4.93
N LEU A 259 23.81 25.33 3.99
CA LEU A 259 23.59 26.74 3.66
C LEU A 259 22.61 27.43 4.62
N ALA A 260 22.03 26.68 5.57
CA ALA A 260 21.26 27.23 6.68
C ALA A 260 22.23 27.83 7.73
N ASN A 261 22.08 29.13 8.02
CA ASN A 261 22.87 29.80 9.05
C ASN A 261 22.73 29.08 10.41
N PRO A 262 23.83 28.85 11.17
CA PRO A 262 23.82 28.21 12.48
C PRO A 262 23.33 29.14 13.60
N LEU A 263 22.21 29.85 13.41
CA LEU A 263 21.53 30.61 14.46
C LEU A 263 20.47 29.76 15.19
N HIS A 264 20.62 28.44 15.19
CA HIS A 264 19.77 27.54 15.96
C HIS A 264 20.23 27.55 17.41
N ALA A 265 19.60 28.37 18.25
CA ALA A 265 19.70 28.24 19.69
C ALA A 265 19.21 26.84 20.10
N ALA A 266 19.97 26.15 20.96
CA ALA A 266 19.59 24.84 21.46
C ALA A 266 18.21 24.92 22.17
N PRO A 267 17.29 23.98 21.92
CA PRO A 267 15.99 23.99 22.58
C PRO A 267 16.18 23.84 24.11
N PRO A 268 15.39 24.55 24.94
CA PRO A 268 15.51 24.46 26.39
C PRO A 268 15.21 23.03 26.87
N PRO A 269 15.84 22.57 27.97
CA PRO A 269 15.66 21.22 28.49
C PRO A 269 14.20 20.97 28.93
N ILE A 270 13.71 19.75 28.66
CA ILE A 270 12.35 19.30 29.02
C ILE A 270 12.26 19.17 30.54
N GLN A 271 11.54 20.08 31.20
CA GLN A 271 11.15 19.94 32.61
C GLN A 271 9.80 19.23 32.63
N GLY A 272 9.72 17.98 33.08
CA GLY A 272 8.64 16.98 32.82
C GLY A 272 7.17 17.32 33.11
N ASP A 273 6.66 18.44 32.62
CA ASP A 273 5.27 18.88 32.66
C ASP A 273 4.69 18.96 31.24
N THR A 274 3.38 18.74 31.10
CA THR A 274 2.70 18.65 29.79
C THR A 274 2.81 19.94 28.97
N ALA A 275 2.86 21.09 29.64
CA ALA A 275 3.07 22.39 29.02
C ALA A 275 4.49 22.56 28.44
N SER A 276 5.50 21.95 29.06
CA SER A 276 6.89 22.05 28.58
C SER A 276 7.15 21.12 27.40
N ALA A 277 6.48 19.97 27.35
CA ALA A 277 6.49 19.08 26.19
C ALA A 277 5.85 19.78 24.98
N LEU A 278 4.73 20.49 25.20
CA LEU A 278 4.08 21.30 24.17
C LEU A 278 4.96 22.48 23.71
N THR A 279 5.66 23.18 24.61
CA THR A 279 6.56 24.28 24.23
C THR A 279 7.87 23.78 23.61
N TRP A 280 8.35 22.60 23.98
CA TRP A 280 9.49 21.94 23.31
C TRP A 280 9.11 21.56 21.87
N VAL A 281 7.95 20.94 21.67
CA VAL A 281 7.39 20.67 20.33
C VAL A 281 7.22 21.98 19.54
N ARG A 282 6.72 23.04 20.18
CA ARG A 282 6.59 24.37 19.57
C ARG A 282 7.94 24.98 19.19
N SER A 283 8.96 24.91 20.05
CA SER A 283 10.28 25.52 19.81
C SER A 283 11.12 24.79 18.76
N VAL A 284 11.04 23.45 18.71
CA VAL A 284 11.62 22.64 17.63
C VAL A 284 10.94 22.94 16.29
N HIS A 285 9.65 23.31 16.32
CA HIS A 285 8.86 23.61 15.12
C HIS A 285 9.07 25.04 14.61
N ASP A 286 9.02 26.06 15.47
CA ASP A 286 9.14 27.49 15.11
C ASP A 286 10.51 27.82 14.47
N HIS A 287 11.57 27.10 14.87
CA HIS A 287 12.93 27.30 14.34
C HIS A 287 13.15 26.74 12.92
N SER A 288 12.19 26.00 12.36
CA SER A 288 12.34 25.35 11.04
C SER A 288 11.46 25.94 9.94
N VAL A 289 10.47 26.79 10.24
CA VAL A 289 9.37 27.06 9.30
C VAL A 289 9.25 28.50 8.79
N HIS A 290 9.76 29.55 9.46
CA HIS A 290 9.18 30.89 9.24
C HIS A 290 10.02 32.01 8.62
N ARG A 291 11.13 31.77 7.89
CA ARG A 291 11.81 32.93 7.24
C ARG A 291 12.54 32.74 5.93
N TRP A 292 12.35 31.62 5.23
CA TRP A 292 12.93 31.42 3.91
C TRP A 292 11.80 31.29 2.87
N LEU A 293 11.39 32.43 2.28
CA LEU A 293 10.44 32.58 1.16
C LEU A 293 9.11 31.81 1.31
N GLU A 294 8.01 32.51 1.62
CA GLU A 294 6.66 32.00 1.42
C GLU A 294 6.41 31.78 -0.09
N ILE A 295 6.78 30.61 -0.61
CA ILE A 295 6.58 30.24 -2.03
C ILE A 295 5.09 29.97 -2.32
N ALA A 296 4.30 29.56 -1.32
CA ALA A 296 2.88 29.25 -1.44
C ALA A 296 1.98 30.43 -0.99
N THR A 297 2.21 31.61 -1.56
CA THR A 297 1.27 32.73 -1.39
C THR A 297 -0.01 32.50 -2.21
N PRO A 298 -1.15 33.11 -1.85
CA PRO A 298 -2.38 32.98 -2.62
C PRO A 298 -2.21 33.35 -4.11
N THR A 299 -1.30 34.29 -4.40
CA THR A 299 -0.96 34.72 -5.76
C THR A 299 -0.18 33.66 -6.53
N THR A 300 0.83 33.01 -5.93
CA THR A 300 1.56 31.92 -6.60
C THR A 300 0.69 30.69 -6.79
N ILE A 301 -0.20 30.39 -5.85
CA ILE A 301 -1.19 29.32 -6.00
C ILE A 301 -2.15 29.64 -7.15
N ALA A 302 -2.65 30.87 -7.26
CA ALA A 302 -3.52 31.28 -8.37
C ALA A 302 -2.79 31.24 -9.72
N LEU A 303 -1.52 31.67 -9.77
CA LEU A 303 -0.69 31.60 -10.98
C LEU A 303 -0.39 30.16 -11.38
N GLY A 304 -0.04 29.30 -10.42
CA GLY A 304 0.18 27.88 -10.67
C GLY A 304 -1.12 27.18 -11.08
N ALA A 305 -2.27 27.57 -10.52
CA ALA A 305 -3.58 27.08 -10.93
C ALA A 305 -3.89 27.49 -12.38
N ALA A 306 -3.66 28.75 -12.75
CA ALA A 306 -3.79 29.23 -14.12
C ALA A 306 -2.83 28.48 -15.07
N PHE A 307 -1.59 28.22 -14.65
CA PHE A 307 -0.62 27.45 -15.41
C PHE A 307 -1.10 26.00 -15.65
N LEU A 308 -1.54 25.30 -14.60
CA LEU A 308 -2.07 23.94 -14.71
C LEU A 308 -3.35 23.91 -15.53
N PHE A 309 -4.22 24.90 -15.37
CA PHE A 309 -5.42 25.05 -16.18
C PHE A 309 -5.10 25.12 -17.67
N LEU A 310 -4.14 25.97 -18.06
CA LEU A 310 -3.66 26.08 -19.44
C LEU A 310 -3.03 24.76 -19.92
N LEU A 311 -2.29 24.06 -19.07
CA LEU A 311 -1.66 22.78 -19.40
C LEU A 311 -2.70 21.68 -19.72
N LEU A 312 -3.79 21.64 -18.95
CA LEU A 312 -4.86 20.66 -19.10
C LEU A 312 -5.71 20.95 -20.34
N HIS A 313 -6.17 22.19 -20.49
CA HIS A 313 -7.21 22.54 -21.48
C HIS A 313 -6.64 23.05 -22.81
N VAL A 314 -5.40 23.55 -22.85
CA VAL A 314 -4.81 24.15 -24.07
C VAL A 314 -3.71 23.28 -24.65
N THR A 315 -4.00 22.67 -25.81
CA THR A 315 -3.07 21.75 -26.51
C THR A 315 -1.77 22.43 -26.93
N LEU A 316 -1.83 23.69 -27.39
CA LEU A 316 -0.66 24.47 -27.80
C LEU A 316 0.27 24.76 -26.62
N PHE A 317 -0.29 25.16 -25.49
CA PHE A 317 0.48 25.43 -24.26
C PHE A 317 1.17 24.16 -23.77
N ARG A 318 0.46 23.01 -23.74
CA ARG A 318 1.05 21.72 -23.39
C ARG A 318 2.22 21.32 -24.30
N ARG A 319 2.09 21.52 -25.62
CA ARG A 319 3.19 21.27 -26.58
C ARG A 319 4.37 22.20 -26.31
N ALA A 320 4.13 23.48 -26.03
CA ALA A 320 5.16 24.45 -25.70
C ALA A 320 5.92 24.07 -24.40
N VAL A 321 5.20 23.72 -23.32
CA VAL A 321 5.80 23.27 -22.06
C VAL A 321 6.65 22.01 -22.26
N VAL A 322 6.14 21.00 -22.99
CA VAL A 322 6.90 19.79 -23.30
C VAL A 322 8.16 20.11 -24.13
N LEU A 323 8.07 21.04 -25.08
CA LEU A 323 9.23 21.48 -25.86
C LEU A 323 10.28 22.13 -24.95
N VAL A 324 9.87 23.08 -24.09
CA VAL A 324 10.74 23.75 -23.13
C VAL A 324 11.40 22.73 -22.21
N LEU A 325 10.65 21.80 -21.61
CA LEU A 325 11.18 20.74 -20.76
C LEU A 325 12.18 19.84 -21.51
N ARG A 326 11.92 19.51 -22.79
CA ARG A 326 12.87 18.75 -23.62
C ARG A 326 14.14 19.55 -23.94
N VAL A 327 14.04 20.87 -24.10
CA VAL A 327 15.21 21.73 -24.33
C VAL A 327 16.02 21.84 -23.04
N ILE A 328 15.38 22.15 -21.91
CA ILE A 328 16.02 22.17 -20.59
C ILE A 328 16.71 20.84 -20.31
N GLY A 329 16.01 19.70 -20.50
CA GLY A 329 16.59 18.38 -20.29
C GLY A 329 17.79 18.09 -21.21
N ARG A 330 17.75 18.54 -22.47
CA ARG A 330 18.88 18.44 -23.40
C ARG A 330 20.06 19.32 -22.98
N VAL A 331 19.79 20.57 -22.60
CA VAL A 331 20.82 21.52 -22.12
C VAL A 331 21.44 21.00 -20.83
N LEU A 332 20.64 20.55 -19.87
CA LEU A 332 21.13 20.02 -18.60
C LEU A 332 21.97 18.76 -18.81
N ARG A 333 21.53 17.82 -19.66
CA ARG A 333 22.33 16.66 -20.06
C ARG A 333 23.61 17.09 -20.77
N PHE A 334 23.53 18.09 -21.63
CA PHE A 334 24.70 18.60 -22.34
C PHE A 334 25.72 19.21 -21.39
N VAL A 335 25.29 20.07 -20.47
CA VAL A 335 26.15 20.78 -19.49
C VAL A 335 26.69 19.84 -18.42
N LEU A 336 25.85 19.01 -17.82
CA LEU A 336 26.26 18.16 -16.68
C LEU A 336 26.95 16.87 -17.10
N ILE A 337 26.66 16.35 -18.29
CA ILE A 337 27.16 15.03 -18.73
C ILE A 337 28.03 15.19 -19.97
N THR A 338 27.48 15.72 -21.06
CA THR A 338 28.17 15.70 -22.37
C THR A 338 29.42 16.57 -22.41
N ILE A 339 29.39 17.80 -21.91
CA ILE A 339 30.53 18.71 -21.88
C ILE A 339 31.65 18.15 -21.00
N PRO A 340 31.43 17.76 -19.72
CA PRO A 340 32.48 17.19 -18.89
C PRO A 340 33.11 15.93 -19.51
N LEU A 341 32.28 15.02 -20.04
CA LEU A 341 32.78 13.82 -20.73
C LEU A 341 33.54 14.16 -22.01
N ALA A 342 33.09 15.15 -22.78
CA ALA A 342 33.77 15.57 -24.01
C ALA A 342 35.12 16.23 -23.71
N VAL A 343 35.19 17.06 -22.65
CA VAL A 343 36.43 17.67 -22.16
C VAL A 343 37.38 16.59 -21.65
N LEU A 344 36.90 15.65 -20.82
CA LEU A 344 37.68 14.52 -20.31
C LEU A 344 38.20 13.61 -21.42
N ARG A 345 37.49 13.48 -22.55
CA ARG A 345 37.91 12.67 -23.70
C ARG A 345 38.85 13.39 -24.67
N ARG A 346 39.16 14.68 -24.46
CA ARG A 346 40.13 15.38 -25.31
C ARG A 346 41.52 14.78 -25.11
N PRO A 347 42.29 14.53 -26.19
CA PRO A 347 43.57 13.84 -26.10
C PRO A 347 44.61 14.60 -25.26
N LEU A 348 44.54 15.93 -25.21
CA LEU A 348 45.40 16.74 -24.35
C LEU A 348 45.06 16.61 -22.87
N VAL A 349 43.76 16.54 -22.53
CA VAL A 349 43.29 16.37 -21.15
C VAL A 349 43.60 14.97 -20.65
N LEU A 350 43.41 13.94 -21.49
CA LEU A 350 43.82 12.57 -21.17
C LEU A 350 45.33 12.47 -20.97
N ARG A 351 46.15 13.06 -21.85
CA ARG A 351 47.61 13.11 -21.68
C ARG A 351 48.04 13.82 -20.40
N LEU A 352 47.35 14.90 -20.01
CA LEU A 352 47.60 15.60 -18.76
C LEU A 352 47.19 14.76 -17.55
N LEU A 353 46.03 14.12 -17.58
CA LEU A 353 45.52 13.26 -16.51
C LEU A 353 46.34 11.97 -16.34
N ASP A 354 46.87 11.42 -17.43
CA ASP A 354 47.77 10.26 -17.44
C ASP A 354 49.25 10.62 -17.15
N SER A 355 49.57 11.91 -17.07
CA SER A 355 50.94 12.38 -16.81
C SER A 355 51.44 11.95 -15.43
N ARG A 356 52.76 11.92 -15.25
CA ARG A 356 53.37 11.67 -13.92
C ARG A 356 52.96 12.76 -12.92
N PHE A 357 52.79 14.00 -13.37
CA PHE A 357 52.37 15.11 -12.52
C PHE A 357 50.97 14.90 -11.95
N SER A 358 49.99 14.53 -12.79
CA SER A 358 48.62 14.26 -12.33
C SER A 358 48.56 13.11 -11.31
N ARG A 359 49.30 12.03 -11.56
CA ARG A 359 49.35 10.86 -10.67
C ARG A 359 49.97 11.15 -9.30
N TRP A 360 51.02 11.97 -9.24
CA TRP A 360 51.74 12.25 -8.00
C TRP A 360 51.27 13.50 -7.26
N VAL A 361 50.59 14.44 -7.95
CA VAL A 361 50.21 15.74 -7.39
C VAL A 361 48.71 15.95 -7.41
N ILE A 362 48.04 15.75 -8.55
CA ILE A 362 46.61 16.12 -8.67
C ILE A 362 45.71 15.09 -7.98
N GLN A 363 45.87 13.79 -8.25
CA GLN A 363 45.03 12.75 -7.65
C GLN A 363 45.13 12.68 -6.11
N PRO A 364 46.31 12.80 -5.50
CA PRO A 364 46.46 12.81 -4.04
C PRO A 364 46.03 14.12 -3.38
N ALA A 365 46.04 15.23 -4.14
CA ALA A 365 45.56 16.53 -3.66
C ALA A 365 44.04 16.55 -3.42
N ILE A 366 43.25 15.74 -4.13
CA ILE A 366 41.79 15.70 -3.98
C ILE A 366 41.38 15.27 -2.55
N PRO A 367 41.78 14.09 -2.02
CA PRO A 367 41.44 13.70 -0.65
C PRO A 367 42.09 14.60 0.40
N ALA A 368 43.28 15.14 0.13
CA ALA A 368 43.95 16.10 1.02
C ALA A 368 43.18 17.42 1.12
N ALA A 369 42.66 17.94 0.01
CA ALA A 369 41.82 19.14 -0.02
C ALA A 369 40.47 18.90 0.68
N ILE A 370 39.89 17.71 0.55
CA ILE A 370 38.69 17.32 1.29
C ILE A 370 38.99 17.30 2.80
N ALA A 371 40.08 16.66 3.23
CA ALA A 371 40.48 16.64 4.64
C ALA A 371 40.73 18.05 5.20
N TRP A 372 41.31 18.93 4.38
CA TRP A 372 41.51 20.34 4.72
C TRP A 372 40.18 21.09 4.89
N LEU A 373 39.19 20.88 4.01
CA LEU A 373 37.87 21.52 4.07
C LEU A 373 37.06 21.12 5.33
N PHE A 374 37.22 19.89 5.82
CA PHE A 374 36.49 19.38 7.00
C PHE A 374 37.15 19.72 8.35
N MET A 375 38.40 20.19 8.36
CA MET A 375 39.12 20.54 9.59
C MET A 375 39.42 22.04 9.65
N HIS A 376 39.40 22.64 10.83
CA HIS A 376 39.59 24.09 10.99
C HIS A 376 40.83 24.38 11.84
N GLY A 377 41.51 25.50 11.58
CA GLY A 377 42.73 25.91 12.29
C GLY A 377 44.04 25.35 11.70
N VAL A 378 45.16 25.61 12.36
CA VAL A 378 46.53 25.32 11.83
C VAL A 378 46.76 23.81 11.62
N LEU A 379 46.09 22.97 12.40
CA LEU A 379 46.19 21.51 12.29
C LEU A 379 45.66 20.99 10.94
N SER A 380 44.73 21.71 10.29
CA SER A 380 44.17 21.34 8.98
C SER A 380 45.25 21.18 7.91
N TRP A 381 46.26 22.05 7.89
CA TRP A 381 47.37 22.01 6.94
C TRP A 381 48.28 20.81 7.17
N VAL A 382 48.54 20.46 8.44
CA VAL A 382 49.36 19.30 8.81
C VAL A 382 48.64 18.01 8.42
N VAL A 383 47.36 17.90 8.77
CA VAL A 383 46.53 16.73 8.42
C VAL A 383 46.38 16.59 6.91
N ALA A 384 46.12 17.68 6.18
CA ALA A 384 46.05 17.67 4.73
C ALA A 384 47.38 17.26 4.09
N GLY A 385 48.52 17.75 4.61
CA GLY A 385 49.86 17.35 4.15
C GLY A 385 50.16 15.87 4.37
N VAL A 386 49.79 15.33 5.54
CA VAL A 386 49.93 13.89 5.83
C VAL A 386 49.01 13.05 4.93
N VAL A 387 47.74 13.44 4.78
CA VAL A 387 46.78 12.77 3.87
C VAL A 387 47.29 12.80 2.43
N PHE A 388 47.83 13.93 1.97
CA PHE A 388 48.43 14.06 0.65
C PHE A 388 49.56 13.04 0.44
N LEU A 389 50.52 12.96 1.36
CA LEU A 389 51.64 12.03 1.25
C LEU A 389 51.18 10.57 1.26
N VAL A 390 50.27 10.22 2.18
CA VAL A 390 49.72 8.86 2.28
C VAL A 390 49.02 8.46 0.98
N PHE A 391 48.20 9.33 0.39
CA PHE A 391 47.54 9.04 -0.88
C PHE A 391 48.49 9.10 -2.08
N ALA A 392 49.54 9.94 -2.07
CA ALA A 392 50.52 10.03 -3.16
C ALA A 392 51.33 8.74 -3.29
N PHE A 393 51.84 8.22 -2.17
CA PHE A 393 52.55 6.94 -2.16
C PHE A 393 51.59 5.75 -2.28
N GLY A 394 50.43 5.82 -1.62
CA GLY A 394 49.41 4.78 -1.62
C GLY A 394 48.83 4.51 -3.00
N LEU A 395 48.26 5.54 -3.66
CA LEU A 395 47.63 5.42 -4.98
C LEU A 395 48.64 5.03 -6.06
N ASN A 396 49.88 5.51 -5.98
CA ASN A 396 50.89 5.22 -6.99
C ASN A 396 51.68 3.91 -6.76
N SER A 397 51.44 3.21 -5.64
CA SER A 397 51.96 1.87 -5.39
C SER A 397 51.37 0.81 -6.35
N ARG A 398 51.98 -0.38 -6.43
CA ARG A 398 51.43 -1.50 -7.23
C ARG A 398 50.06 -1.95 -6.71
N LEU A 399 49.88 -1.94 -5.39
CA LEU A 399 48.61 -2.30 -4.75
C LEU A 399 47.54 -1.22 -4.95
N GLY A 400 47.91 0.05 -4.83
CA GLY A 400 47.01 1.19 -5.02
C GLY A 400 46.42 1.25 -6.44
N ARG A 401 47.24 1.06 -7.47
CA ARG A 401 46.77 1.03 -8.86
C ARG A 401 45.78 -0.12 -9.12
N ARG A 402 46.07 -1.32 -8.60
CA ARG A 402 45.16 -2.46 -8.70
C ARG A 402 43.85 -2.23 -7.94
N ALA A 403 43.92 -1.58 -6.78
CA ALA A 403 42.74 -1.19 -6.01
C ALA A 403 41.90 -0.14 -6.74
N GLN A 404 42.52 0.86 -7.39
CA GLN A 404 41.83 1.88 -8.19
C GLN A 404 41.09 1.27 -9.39
N GLU A 405 41.72 0.35 -10.11
CA GLU A 405 41.09 -0.37 -11.22
C GLU A 405 39.88 -1.17 -10.73
N LEU A 406 40.03 -1.93 -9.65
CA LEU A 406 38.93 -2.68 -9.03
C LEU A 406 37.80 -1.77 -8.54
N LEU A 407 38.12 -0.64 -7.91
CA LEU A 407 37.15 0.35 -7.42
C LEU A 407 36.40 1.01 -8.57
N ALA A 408 37.09 1.47 -9.61
CA ALA A 408 36.46 2.11 -10.76
C ALA A 408 35.49 1.13 -11.46
N ASP A 409 35.96 -0.09 -11.69
CA ASP A 409 35.14 -1.16 -12.24
C ASP A 409 33.95 -1.52 -11.34
N ALA A 410 34.14 -1.57 -10.02
CA ALA A 410 33.09 -1.84 -9.05
C ALA A 410 32.06 -0.71 -8.97
N ILE A 411 32.49 0.56 -9.05
CA ILE A 411 31.60 1.74 -9.05
C ILE A 411 30.76 1.77 -10.33
N VAL A 412 31.37 1.55 -11.49
CA VAL A 412 30.66 1.59 -12.78
C VAL A 412 29.68 0.41 -12.93
N ARG A 413 30.09 -0.80 -12.52
CA ARG A 413 29.23 -1.98 -12.55
C ARG A 413 28.17 -1.92 -11.45
N GLY A 414 28.57 -1.58 -10.22
CA GLY A 414 27.71 -1.45 -9.05
C GLY A 414 26.68 -0.35 -9.20
N GLY A 415 27.05 0.82 -9.74
CA GLY A 415 26.12 1.93 -9.98
C GLY A 415 25.01 1.57 -10.95
N ARG A 416 25.34 0.90 -12.07
CA ARG A 416 24.34 0.38 -13.04
C ARG A 416 23.47 -0.70 -12.42
N GLN A 417 24.05 -1.61 -11.63
CA GLN A 417 23.30 -2.67 -10.97
C GLN A 417 22.38 -2.14 -9.87
N LEU A 418 22.82 -1.12 -9.12
CA LEU A 418 22.06 -0.45 -8.07
C LEU A 418 20.81 0.24 -8.65
N THR A 419 20.97 1.03 -9.71
CA THR A 419 19.84 1.76 -10.31
C THR A 419 18.92 0.87 -11.15
N SER A 420 19.46 -0.07 -11.94
CA SER A 420 18.63 -0.88 -12.85
C SER A 420 18.01 -2.12 -12.22
N ARG A 421 18.65 -2.71 -11.18
CA ARG A 421 18.17 -3.96 -10.56
C ARG A 421 17.76 -3.76 -9.11
N ILE A 422 18.64 -3.21 -8.28
CA ILE A 422 18.44 -3.18 -6.83
C ILE A 422 17.31 -2.22 -6.46
N PHE A 423 17.30 -1.00 -6.99
CA PHE A 423 16.28 -0.02 -6.63
C PHE A 423 14.86 -0.48 -7.02
N PRO A 424 14.57 -0.92 -8.26
CA PRO A 424 13.26 -1.47 -8.61
C PRO A 424 12.93 -2.75 -7.83
N ALA A 425 13.90 -3.63 -7.56
CA ALA A 425 13.68 -4.83 -6.77
C ALA A 425 13.35 -4.51 -5.31
N MET A 426 14.02 -3.53 -4.71
CA MET A 426 13.78 -3.06 -3.36
C MET A 426 12.38 -2.45 -3.23
N VAL A 427 11.98 -1.58 -4.17
CA VAL A 427 10.62 -1.01 -4.20
C VAL A 427 9.59 -2.13 -4.31
N ARG A 428 9.75 -3.08 -5.25
CA ARG A 428 8.85 -4.23 -5.38
C ARG A 428 8.81 -5.09 -4.12
N TRP A 429 9.96 -5.33 -3.49
CA TRP A 429 10.04 -6.11 -2.25
C TRP A 429 9.32 -5.42 -1.10
N ILE A 430 9.46 -4.11 -0.95
CA ILE A 430 8.74 -3.32 0.07
C ILE A 430 7.23 -3.39 -0.19
N LEU A 431 6.79 -3.18 -1.43
CA LEU A 431 5.36 -3.28 -1.78
C LEU A 431 4.81 -4.68 -1.49
N GLN A 432 5.54 -5.73 -1.89
CA GLN A 432 5.15 -7.11 -1.60
C GLN A 432 5.13 -7.42 -0.11
N LEU A 433 6.05 -6.88 0.68
CA LEU A 433 6.05 -7.02 2.14
C LEU A 433 4.81 -6.38 2.74
N PHE A 434 4.48 -5.17 2.31
CA PHE A 434 3.31 -4.43 2.77
C PHE A 434 2.00 -5.13 2.40
N SER A 435 1.82 -5.51 1.13
CA SER A 435 0.64 -6.27 0.69
C SER A 435 0.46 -7.56 1.48
N ARG A 436 1.55 -8.31 1.74
CA ARG A 436 1.50 -9.50 2.59
C ARG A 436 1.09 -9.19 4.03
N LEU A 437 1.51 -8.06 4.59
CA LEU A 437 1.14 -7.66 5.95
C LEU A 437 -0.35 -7.31 6.04
N ILE A 438 -0.86 -6.48 5.12
CA ILE A 438 -2.28 -6.11 5.06
C ILE A 438 -3.14 -7.35 4.82
N GLU A 439 -2.72 -8.24 3.93
CA GLU A 439 -3.43 -9.48 3.67
C GLU A 439 -3.48 -10.38 4.91
N ARG A 440 -2.36 -10.55 5.61
CA ARG A 440 -2.32 -11.31 6.88
C ARG A 440 -3.24 -10.71 7.93
N LEU A 441 -3.29 -9.38 8.02
CA LEU A 441 -4.15 -8.69 8.96
C LEU A 441 -5.63 -8.86 8.61
N ASN A 442 -6.00 -8.68 7.34
CA ASN A 442 -7.34 -8.93 6.84
C ASN A 442 -7.78 -10.39 7.03
N ARG A 443 -6.87 -11.35 6.79
CA ARG A 443 -7.10 -12.77 7.10
C ARG A 443 -7.25 -13.01 8.61
N GLY A 444 -6.51 -12.28 9.45
CA GLY A 444 -6.62 -12.33 10.90
C GLY A 444 -7.99 -11.86 11.39
N LEU A 445 -8.44 -10.70 10.94
CA LEU A 445 -9.78 -10.17 11.20
C LEU A 445 -10.87 -11.16 10.76
N TYR A 446 -10.75 -11.69 9.54
CA TYR A 446 -11.70 -12.68 9.02
C TYR A 446 -11.71 -13.98 9.82
N ARG A 447 -10.56 -14.44 10.33
CA ARG A 447 -10.50 -15.64 11.18
C ARG A 447 -11.33 -15.47 12.45
N VAL A 448 -11.29 -14.29 13.06
CA VAL A 448 -12.11 -13.99 14.24
C VAL A 448 -13.59 -13.93 13.85
N ASP A 449 -13.92 -13.27 12.73
CA ASP A 449 -15.29 -13.24 12.19
C ASP A 449 -15.82 -14.68 11.98
N GLU A 450 -15.03 -15.56 11.38
CA GLU A 450 -15.37 -16.96 11.11
C GLU A 450 -15.54 -17.80 12.39
N TRP A 451 -14.72 -17.54 13.41
CA TRP A 451 -14.82 -18.23 14.71
C TRP A 451 -16.12 -17.88 15.46
N LEU A 452 -16.58 -16.63 15.32
CA LEU A 452 -17.83 -16.14 15.91
C LEU A 452 -19.07 -16.58 15.12
N ARG A 453 -18.94 -17.16 13.92
CA ARG A 453 -20.09 -17.73 13.18
C ARG A 453 -20.65 -18.97 13.90
N PHE A 454 -21.97 -19.16 13.78
CA PHE A 454 -22.68 -20.31 14.35
C PHE A 454 -22.70 -21.47 13.35
N ARG A 455 -22.51 -22.70 13.84
CA ARG A 455 -22.59 -23.92 13.03
C ARG A 455 -23.77 -24.76 13.50
N THR A 456 -24.52 -25.32 12.56
CA THR A 456 -25.67 -26.19 12.87
C THR A 456 -25.20 -27.38 13.72
N GLY A 457 -25.92 -27.66 14.83
CA GLY A 457 -25.55 -28.68 15.83
C GLY A 457 -24.83 -28.17 17.10
N GLN A 458 -24.61 -26.86 17.25
CA GLN A 458 -24.06 -26.27 18.49
C GLN A 458 -25.15 -25.98 19.54
N ASN A 459 -24.78 -26.02 20.82
CA ASN A 459 -25.68 -25.73 21.95
C ASN A 459 -26.27 -24.30 21.84
N PRO A 460 -27.58 -24.08 22.08
CA PRO A 460 -28.22 -22.76 22.06
C PRO A 460 -27.54 -21.70 22.96
N LEU A 461 -26.94 -22.08 24.08
CA LEU A 461 -26.17 -21.13 24.91
C LEU A 461 -24.97 -20.53 24.15
N ILE A 462 -24.31 -21.35 23.33
CA ILE A 462 -23.19 -20.90 22.49
C ILE A 462 -23.68 -19.92 21.43
N LEU A 463 -24.91 -20.08 20.93
CA LEU A 463 -25.51 -19.14 19.97
C LEU A 463 -25.63 -17.74 20.58
N VAL A 464 -26.13 -17.63 21.81
CA VAL A 464 -26.27 -16.34 22.50
C VAL A 464 -24.90 -15.71 22.76
N ILE A 465 -23.96 -16.47 23.32
CA ILE A 465 -22.60 -15.99 23.61
C ILE A 465 -21.92 -15.49 22.33
N LYS A 466 -21.95 -16.28 21.25
CA LYS A 466 -21.37 -15.90 19.96
C LYS A 466 -22.11 -14.72 19.32
N GLY A 467 -23.42 -14.60 19.50
CA GLY A 467 -24.19 -13.45 19.03
C GLY A 467 -23.76 -12.15 19.69
N VAL A 468 -23.60 -12.15 21.02
CA VAL A 468 -23.13 -10.97 21.77
C VAL A 468 -21.68 -10.63 21.40
N LEU A 469 -20.78 -11.62 21.47
CA LEU A 469 -19.37 -11.42 21.10
C LEU A 469 -19.22 -10.99 19.63
N GLY A 470 -20.00 -11.57 18.72
CA GLY A 470 -20.05 -11.19 17.31
C GLY A 470 -20.49 -9.75 17.10
N THR A 471 -21.48 -9.28 17.86
CA THR A 471 -21.96 -7.90 17.78
C THR A 471 -20.88 -6.93 18.26
N VAL A 472 -20.27 -7.17 19.42
CA VAL A 472 -19.16 -6.34 19.93
C VAL A 472 -17.98 -6.35 18.97
N TRP A 473 -17.59 -7.53 18.50
CA TRP A 473 -16.50 -7.69 17.55
C TRP A 473 -16.78 -6.98 16.23
N SER A 474 -18.02 -6.95 15.74
CA SER A 474 -18.34 -6.24 14.49
C SER A 474 -18.02 -4.74 14.55
N VAL A 475 -18.24 -4.11 15.71
CA VAL A 475 -17.89 -2.70 15.96
C VAL A 475 -16.37 -2.54 15.99
N ILE A 476 -15.67 -3.40 16.74
CA ILE A 476 -14.20 -3.37 16.83
C ILE A 476 -13.57 -3.58 15.46
N ALA A 477 -14.03 -4.58 14.70
CA ALA A 477 -13.54 -4.90 13.37
C ALA A 477 -13.79 -3.74 12.39
N TYR A 478 -14.94 -3.06 12.48
CA TYR A 478 -15.21 -1.85 11.68
C TYR A 478 -14.18 -0.76 11.97
N PHE A 479 -13.93 -0.42 13.24
CA PHE A 479 -12.95 0.60 13.59
C PHE A 479 -11.53 0.19 13.21
N LEU A 480 -11.16 -1.08 13.39
CA LEU A 480 -9.84 -1.57 13.03
C LEU A 480 -9.62 -1.46 11.51
N ARG A 481 -10.61 -1.85 10.71
CA ARG A 481 -10.53 -1.75 9.23
C ARG A 481 -10.52 -0.30 8.77
N LEU A 482 -11.33 0.57 9.37
CA LEU A 482 -11.30 2.02 9.13
C LEU A 482 -9.89 2.57 9.39
N TYR A 483 -9.34 2.36 10.59
CA TYR A 483 -8.02 2.90 10.93
C TYR A 483 -6.91 2.33 10.05
N ILE A 484 -6.94 1.03 9.79
CA ILE A 484 -5.88 0.40 9.02
C ILE A 484 -5.94 0.81 7.56
N ASN A 485 -7.07 0.67 6.89
CA ASN A 485 -7.13 0.90 5.45
C ASN A 485 -7.13 2.39 5.10
N LEU A 486 -7.79 3.23 5.91
CA LEU A 486 -7.97 4.65 5.58
C LEU A 486 -6.82 5.53 6.08
N PHE A 487 -6.27 5.21 7.26
CA PHE A 487 -5.30 6.09 7.92
C PHE A 487 -3.90 5.47 7.94
N ILE A 488 -3.72 4.25 8.45
CA ILE A 488 -2.39 3.67 8.68
C ILE A 488 -1.74 3.16 7.38
N GLU A 489 -2.51 2.49 6.51
CA GLU A 489 -1.98 1.91 5.28
C GLU A 489 -1.33 2.96 4.37
N PRO A 490 -1.97 4.10 4.07
CA PRO A 490 -1.38 5.13 3.23
C PRO A 490 -0.14 5.79 3.85
N GLU A 491 -0.10 5.93 5.17
CA GLU A 491 1.05 6.49 5.92
C GLU A 491 2.27 5.58 5.85
N VAL A 492 2.08 4.26 5.92
CA VAL A 492 3.20 3.32 5.91
C VAL A 492 3.62 2.97 4.48
N ASN A 493 2.72 3.09 3.50
CA ASN A 493 3.02 2.78 2.11
C ASN A 493 3.92 3.87 1.49
N PRO A 494 5.19 3.59 1.16
CA PRO A 494 6.12 4.63 0.69
C PRO A 494 5.68 5.30 -0.62
N ILE A 495 4.91 4.59 -1.46
CA ILE A 495 4.41 5.17 -2.72
C ILE A 495 3.37 6.26 -2.45
N LYS A 496 2.57 6.10 -1.39
CA LYS A 496 1.49 7.03 -1.02
C LYS A 496 1.98 8.10 -0.03
N HIS A 497 2.85 7.70 0.89
CA HIS A 497 3.36 8.54 1.97
C HIS A 497 4.09 9.78 1.45
N PHE A 498 5.08 9.59 0.59
CA PHE A 498 5.98 10.67 0.15
C PHE A 498 5.31 11.76 -0.70
N PRO A 499 4.52 11.45 -1.75
CA PRO A 499 3.98 12.50 -2.61
C PRO A 499 2.75 13.21 -2.04
N VAL A 500 1.88 12.52 -1.29
CA VAL A 500 0.54 13.03 -0.96
C VAL A 500 0.35 13.21 0.54
N VAL A 501 0.60 12.15 1.32
CA VAL A 501 0.36 12.16 2.77
C VAL A 501 1.25 13.17 3.49
N THR A 502 2.52 13.28 3.07
CA THR A 502 3.47 14.27 3.64
C THR A 502 2.97 15.71 3.44
N VAL A 503 2.39 16.01 2.28
CA VAL A 503 1.80 17.34 2.01
C VAL A 503 0.57 17.56 2.88
N ALA A 504 -0.33 16.57 2.94
CA ALA A 504 -1.52 16.65 3.78
C ALA A 504 -1.20 16.83 5.27
N ALA A 505 -0.16 16.15 5.78
CA ALA A 505 0.29 16.26 7.16
C ALA A 505 0.71 17.69 7.50
N LYS A 506 1.32 18.39 6.53
CA LYS A 506 1.76 19.78 6.69
C LYS A 506 0.62 20.78 6.57
N ILE A 507 -0.39 20.51 5.74
CA ILE A 507 -1.63 21.30 5.72
C ILE A 507 -2.33 21.24 7.08
N ILE A 508 -2.33 20.05 7.70
CA ILE A 508 -3.03 19.79 8.98
C ILE A 508 -2.24 20.34 10.18
N LEU A 509 -0.92 20.47 10.06
CA LEU A 509 -0.01 20.82 11.15
C LEU A 509 -0.39 22.12 11.90
N PRO A 510 -0.72 23.24 11.23
CA PRO A 510 -1.18 24.47 11.90
C PRO A 510 -2.47 24.27 12.71
N PHE A 511 -3.29 23.28 12.33
CA PHE A 511 -4.54 22.94 12.99
C PHE A 511 -4.40 21.80 14.00
N SER A 512 -3.20 21.27 14.20
CA SER A 512 -2.98 20.09 15.06
C SER A 512 -3.41 20.34 16.51
N GLU A 513 -3.10 21.51 17.09
CA GLU A 513 -3.49 21.88 18.45
C GLU A 513 -5.03 22.05 18.63
N PRO A 514 -5.73 22.82 17.77
CA PRO A 514 -7.20 22.89 17.85
C PRO A 514 -7.86 21.53 17.57
N MET A 515 -7.28 20.68 16.71
CA MET A 515 -7.80 19.33 16.46
C MET A 515 -7.58 18.38 17.66
N ILE A 516 -6.38 18.36 18.26
CA ILE A 516 -6.09 17.53 19.43
C ILE A 516 -6.97 17.95 20.60
N SER A 517 -7.14 19.25 20.84
CA SER A 517 -8.01 19.75 21.91
C SER A 517 -9.49 19.38 21.65
N ALA A 518 -9.97 19.55 20.42
CA ALA A 518 -11.34 19.17 20.05
C ALA A 518 -11.62 17.67 20.21
N ILE A 519 -10.66 16.80 19.87
CA ILE A 519 -10.82 15.33 19.96
C ILE A 519 -10.61 14.83 21.39
N SER A 520 -9.62 15.38 22.11
CA SER A 520 -9.26 14.91 23.45
C SER A 520 -10.33 15.21 24.49
N GLY A 521 -11.11 16.28 24.33
CA GLY A 521 -12.23 16.60 25.23
C GLY A 521 -13.21 15.43 25.40
N PRO A 522 -13.93 15.01 24.34
CA PRO A 522 -14.83 13.86 24.38
C PRO A 522 -14.11 12.54 24.71
N ALA A 523 -12.91 12.31 24.16
CA ALA A 523 -12.18 11.05 24.37
C ALA A 523 -11.73 10.88 25.84
N SER A 524 -11.33 11.97 26.50
CA SER A 524 -10.91 11.95 27.90
C SER A 524 -12.04 11.63 28.87
N GLN A 525 -13.29 11.96 28.52
CA GLN A 525 -14.47 11.61 29.32
C GLN A 525 -14.75 10.10 29.31
N LEU A 526 -14.42 9.41 28.21
CA LEU A 526 -14.66 7.98 28.06
C LEU A 526 -13.50 7.11 28.55
N MET A 527 -12.26 7.56 28.34
CA MET A 527 -11.05 6.74 28.49
C MET A 527 -10.08 7.25 29.56
N GLY A 528 -10.38 8.40 30.18
CA GLY A 528 -9.46 9.12 31.05
C GLY A 528 -8.51 10.05 30.29
N ARG A 529 -7.96 11.05 30.99
CA ARG A 529 -7.19 12.16 30.38
C ARG A 529 -5.99 11.68 29.58
N THR A 530 -5.19 10.77 30.11
CA THR A 530 -3.97 10.29 29.45
C THR A 530 -4.26 9.53 28.16
N LEU A 531 -5.24 8.62 28.19
CA LEU A 531 -5.64 7.84 27.01
C LEU A 531 -6.37 8.71 25.99
N GLY A 532 -7.22 9.64 26.43
CA GLY A 532 -7.94 10.56 25.54
C GLY A 532 -7.00 11.50 24.77
N VAL A 533 -5.98 12.06 25.43
CA VAL A 533 -4.96 12.89 24.77
C VAL A 533 -4.10 12.06 23.82
N SER A 534 -3.68 10.86 24.25
CA SER A 534 -2.88 9.96 23.40
C SER A 534 -3.65 9.52 22.15
N PHE A 535 -4.94 9.21 22.29
CA PHE A 535 -5.83 8.88 21.18
C PHE A 535 -6.02 10.06 20.22
N ALA A 536 -6.20 11.27 20.76
CA ALA A 536 -6.33 12.48 19.96
C ALA A 536 -5.05 12.78 19.17
N ALA A 537 -3.89 12.73 19.83
CA ALA A 537 -2.59 12.92 19.20
C ALA A 537 -2.34 11.87 18.11
N PHE A 538 -2.58 10.60 18.41
CA PHE A 538 -2.46 9.52 17.43
C PHE A 538 -3.38 9.74 16.23
N THR A 539 -4.63 10.11 16.47
CA THR A 539 -5.61 10.37 15.41
C THR A 539 -5.15 11.52 14.50
N VAL A 540 -4.68 12.64 15.07
CA VAL A 540 -4.15 13.76 14.27
C VAL A 540 -2.92 13.38 13.45
N ILE A 541 -2.07 12.49 13.98
CA ILE A 541 -0.90 11.97 13.25
C ILE A 541 -1.30 11.12 12.04
N VAL A 542 -2.38 10.33 12.12
CA VAL A 542 -2.76 9.38 11.05
C VAL A 542 -3.86 9.91 10.11
N ILE A 543 -4.54 11.00 10.45
CA ILE A 543 -5.52 11.66 9.57
C ILE A 543 -4.95 12.00 8.17
N PRO A 544 -3.69 12.46 8.01
CA PRO A 544 -3.13 12.75 6.69
C PRO A 544 -3.18 11.55 5.73
N GLY A 545 -3.16 10.32 6.27
CA GLY A 545 -3.38 9.08 5.54
C GLY A 545 -4.64 9.08 4.68
N LEU A 546 -5.70 9.81 5.06
CA LEU A 546 -6.91 10.00 4.26
C LEU A 546 -6.59 10.52 2.84
N ALA A 547 -5.66 11.46 2.73
CA ALA A 547 -5.25 12.00 1.43
C ALA A 547 -4.55 10.93 0.58
N GLY A 548 -3.69 10.11 1.20
CA GLY A 548 -3.04 8.99 0.51
C GLY A 548 -3.98 7.84 0.17
N PHE A 549 -5.13 7.71 0.84
CA PHE A 549 -6.16 6.72 0.46
C PHE A 549 -6.92 7.13 -0.81
N LEU A 550 -7.15 8.44 -0.98
CA LEU A 550 -7.88 9.00 -2.12
C LEU A 550 -7.08 9.00 -3.43
N VAL A 551 -5.76 8.81 -3.33
CA VAL A 551 -4.82 8.67 -4.46
C VAL A 551 -4.39 7.22 -4.60
#